data_AF-A0AAD6GJV5-F1
#
_entry.id   AF-A0AAD6GJV5-F1
#
_cell.length_a   1.000
_cell.length_b   1.000
_cell.length_c   1.000
_cell.angle_alpha   90.00
_cell.angle_beta   90.00
_cell.angle_gamma   90.00
#
_symmetry.space_group_name_H-M   'P 1'
#
loop_
_entity.id
_entity.type
_entity.pdbx_description
1 polymer ?
#
loop_
_entity_poly.entity_id
_entity_poly.type
_entity_poly.pdbx_seq_one_letter_code
_entity_poly.pdbx_strand_id
1 'polypeptide(L)' 'MAGFTNNGCGPLHVPGYDSIPLDFELPPEAGFAHGLIAYRHSPRLTKREMAMLQLMQHITEQPGWDRAVLDTDETKLAE' A
#
# COMPACT_ATOMS: atom_id res chain seq x y z
N MET A 1 -2.84 31.81 -7.82
CA MET A 1 -2.10 30.62 -8.27
C MET A 1 -2.52 30.33 -9.70
N ALA A 2 -1.58 30.24 -10.64
CA ALA A 2 -1.90 29.84 -12.01
C ALA A 2 -2.37 28.39 -11.98
N GLY A 3 -3.55 28.11 -12.54
CA GLY A 3 -4.08 26.75 -12.60
C GLY A 3 -3.30 25.92 -13.62
N PHE A 4 -2.84 24.74 -13.23
CA PHE A 4 -2.24 23.75 -14.12
C PHE A 4 -3.34 23.10 -14.97
N THR A 5 -3.82 23.80 -16.01
CA THR A 5 -4.90 23.31 -16.86
C THR A 5 -4.34 22.58 -18.07
N ASN A 6 -4.12 21.27 -17.94
CA ASN A 6 -3.74 20.39 -19.04
C ASN A 6 -4.98 19.96 -19.86
N ASN A 7 -5.79 20.93 -20.28
CA ASN A 7 -7.05 20.70 -20.99
C ASN A 7 -6.87 20.51 -22.52
N GLY A 8 -5.62 20.48 -23.00
CA GLY A 8 -5.29 20.38 -24.43
C GLY A 8 -5.34 21.69 -25.19
N CYS A 9 -5.67 22.81 -24.55
CA CYS A 9 -5.63 24.14 -25.14
C CYS A 9 -4.36 24.89 -24.68
N GLY A 10 -3.23 24.59 -25.34
CA GLY A 10 -1.95 25.24 -25.07
C GLY A 10 -0.82 24.23 -24.76
N PRO A 11 0.39 24.74 -24.47
CA PRO A 11 1.51 23.93 -24.00
C PRO A 11 1.14 23.11 -22.75
N LEU A 12 1.78 21.96 -22.55
CA LEU A 12 1.56 21.17 -21.34
C LEU A 12 2.22 21.85 -20.15
N HIS A 13 1.48 22.01 -19.05
CA HIS A 13 2.03 22.51 -17.80
C HIS A 13 2.47 21.31 -16.95
N VAL A 14 3.65 20.76 -17.25
CA VAL A 14 4.25 19.63 -16.54
C VAL A 14 5.71 19.94 -16.17
N PRO A 15 6.25 19.37 -15.08
CA PRO A 15 7.66 19.52 -14.70
C PRO A 15 8.62 19.18 -15.84
N GLY A 16 9.64 20.03 -16.05
CA GLY A 16 10.61 19.90 -17.14
C GLY A 16 10.16 20.49 -18.48
N TYR A 17 8.96 21.08 -18.55
CA TYR A 17 8.43 21.75 -19.74
C TYR A 17 7.99 23.18 -19.40
N ASP A 18 8.05 24.09 -20.37
CA ASP A 18 7.59 25.49 -20.25
C ASP A 18 8.06 26.23 -18.99
N SER A 19 9.37 26.14 -18.71
CA SER A 19 10.02 26.76 -17.53
C SER A 19 9.56 26.26 -16.15
N ILE A 20 8.83 25.14 -16.10
CA ILE A 20 8.50 24.46 -14.83
C ILE A 20 9.71 23.62 -14.41
N PRO A 21 10.27 23.82 -13.21
CA PRO A 21 11.37 23.01 -12.71
C PRO A 21 11.03 21.52 -12.71
N LEU A 22 12.01 20.67 -12.99
CA LEU A 22 11.81 19.21 -13.04
C LEU A 22 11.41 18.63 -11.68
N ASP A 23 11.87 19.27 -10.61
CA ASP A 23 11.63 18.95 -9.20
C ASP A 23 10.43 19.71 -8.62
N PHE A 24 9.59 20.31 -9.46
CA PHE A 24 8.40 21.00 -9.00
C PHE A 24 7.36 20.01 -8.42
N GLU A 25 7.10 20.13 -7.12
CA GLU A 25 6.04 19.40 -6.42
C GLU A 25 4.88 20.33 -6.06
N LEU A 26 3.65 19.80 -6.19
CA LEU A 26 2.46 20.49 -5.70
C LEU A 26 2.44 20.51 -4.16
N PRO A 27 1.82 21.53 -3.55
CA PRO A 27 1.56 21.52 -2.11
C PRO A 27 0.84 20.24 -1.67
N PRO A 28 1.10 19.73 -0.45
CA PRO A 28 0.51 18.48 0.04
C PRO A 28 -1.02 18.43 -0.03
N GLU A 29 -1.69 19.57 0.02
CA GLU A 29 -3.15 19.72 -0.04
C GLU A 29 -3.69 19.64 -1.49
N ALA A 30 -2.84 19.90 -2.48
CA ALA A 30 -3.15 19.89 -3.91
C ALA A 30 -2.61 18.64 -4.63
N GLY A 31 -1.74 17.86 -3.98
CA GLY A 31 -1.17 16.63 -4.53
C GLY A 31 -1.91 15.36 -4.10
N PHE A 32 -1.94 14.36 -4.97
CA PHE A 32 -2.45 13.01 -4.65
C PHE A 32 -1.41 12.14 -3.89
N ALA A 33 -0.17 12.62 -3.76
CA ALA A 33 0.94 11.91 -3.12
C ALA A 33 0.92 11.90 -1.59
N HIS A 34 -0.11 12.51 -0.98
CA HIS A 34 -0.31 12.50 0.48
C HIS A 34 -0.26 11.08 1.06
N GLY A 35 -0.74 10.08 0.29
CA GLY A 35 -0.70 8.66 0.66
C GLY A 35 0.69 8.00 0.69
N LEU A 36 1.70 8.53 -0.01
CA LEU A 36 2.99 7.85 -0.17
C LEU A 36 4.04 8.28 0.88
N ILE A 37 4.06 9.57 1.21
CA ILE A 37 5.02 10.16 2.15
C ILE A 37 4.37 10.50 3.49
N ALA A 38 3.19 11.14 3.49
CA ALA A 38 2.52 11.59 4.71
C ALA A 38 1.68 10.48 5.38
N TYR A 39 1.08 9.56 4.62
CA TYR A 39 0.40 8.37 5.15
C TYR A 39 1.38 7.21 5.43
N ARG A 40 2.59 7.53 5.90
CA ARG A 40 3.50 6.53 6.44
C ARG A 40 3.14 6.31 7.91
N HIS A 41 2.23 5.38 8.16
CA HIS A 41 2.08 4.84 9.52
C HIS A 41 3.42 4.25 9.97
N SER A 42 3.93 4.72 11.09
CA SER A 42 5.13 4.19 11.73
C SER A 42 4.76 3.76 13.16
N PRO A 43 4.63 2.46 13.43
CA PRO A 43 4.88 1.30 12.54
C PRO A 43 3.81 1.12 11.46
N ARG A 44 4.20 0.56 10.31
CA ARG A 44 3.28 0.30 9.17
C ARG A 44 2.23 -0.75 9.48
N LEU A 45 2.53 -1.65 10.42
CA LEU A 45 1.65 -2.73 10.86
C LEU A 45 1.08 -2.39 12.24
N THR A 46 -0.22 -2.56 12.37
CA THR A 46 -0.95 -2.55 13.63
C THR A 46 -0.51 -3.71 14.52
N LYS A 47 -0.75 -3.60 15.84
CA LYS A 47 -0.46 -4.69 16.78
C LYS A 47 -1.17 -5.99 16.41
N ARG A 48 -2.39 -5.91 15.86
CA ARG A 48 -3.16 -7.07 15.42
C ARG A 48 -2.51 -7.75 14.22
N GLU A 49 -2.10 -6.98 13.22
CA GLU A 49 -1.39 -7.51 12.04
C GLU A 49 -0.08 -8.19 12.45
N MET A 50 0.68 -7.57 13.37
CA MET A 50 1.90 -8.18 13.90
C MET A 50 1.62 -9.50 14.63
N ALA A 51 0.58 -9.55 15.46
CA ALA A 51 0.19 -10.77 16.16
C ALA A 51 -0.23 -11.89 15.19
N MET A 52 -0.94 -11.56 14.11
CA MET A 52 -1.30 -12.53 13.07
C MET A 52 -0.07 -13.07 12.35
N LEU A 53 0.90 -12.22 12.00
CA LEU A 53 2.16 -12.66 11.39
C LEU A 53 2.95 -13.59 12.30
N GLN A 54 3.05 -13.26 13.58
CA GLN A 54 3.72 -14.10 14.58
C GLN A 54 3.03 -15.46 14.74
N LEU A 55 1.69 -15.48 14.74
CA LEU A 55 0.91 -16.71 14.80
C LEU A 55 1.16 -17.56 13.55
N MET A 56 1.06 -16.97 12.36
CA MET A 56 1.32 -17.66 11.10
C MET A 56 2.72 -18.26 11.09
N GLN A 57 3.74 -17.47 11.46
CA GLN A 57 5.12 -17.95 11.55
C GLN A 57 5.22 -19.15 12.50
N HIS A 58 4.71 -19.03 13.72
CA HIS A 58 4.77 -20.09 14.73
C HIS A 58 4.14 -21.41 14.25
N ILE A 59 3.02 -21.34 13.53
CA ILE A 59 2.35 -22.51 12.95
C ILE A 59 3.22 -23.10 11.83
N THR A 60 3.67 -22.27 10.89
CA THR A 60 4.41 -22.73 9.69
C THR A 60 5.83 -23.21 9.96
N GLU A 61 6.39 -22.93 11.14
CA GLU A 61 7.69 -23.46 11.55
C GLU A 61 7.61 -24.90 12.09
N GLN A 62 6.42 -25.41 12.41
CA GLN A 62 6.26 -26.78 12.92
C GLN A 62 6.41 -27.81 11.78
N PRO A 63 7.12 -28.94 11.99
CA PRO A 63 7.19 -30.00 11.00
C PRO A 63 5.80 -30.57 10.66
N GLY A 64 5.47 -30.66 9.38
CA GLY A 64 4.17 -31.19 8.92
C GLY A 64 2.98 -30.27 9.23
N TRP A 65 3.23 -28.97 9.48
CA TRP A 65 2.18 -27.97 9.72
C TRP A 65 1.12 -27.93 8.59
N ASP A 66 1.55 -28.17 7.36
CA ASP A 66 0.72 -28.17 6.16
C ASP A 66 -0.36 -29.24 6.26
N ARG A 67 0.02 -30.47 6.61
CA ARG A 67 -0.93 -31.56 6.83
C ARG A 67 -1.79 -31.32 8.05
N ALA A 68 -1.21 -30.88 9.16
CA ALA A 68 -1.95 -30.63 10.40
C ALA A 68 -3.02 -29.54 10.27
N VAL A 69 -2.80 -28.53 9.42
CA VAL A 69 -3.74 -27.43 9.20
C VAL A 69 -4.70 -27.74 8.06
N LEU A 70 -4.21 -28.30 6.95
CA LEU A 70 -4.99 -28.48 5.73
C LEU A 70 -5.77 -29.80 5.70
N ASP A 71 -5.31 -30.84 6.39
CA ASP A 71 -5.95 -32.17 6.39
C ASP A 71 -7.07 -32.30 7.45
N THR A 72 -7.66 -31.19 7.93
CA THR A 72 -8.74 -31.25 8.92
C THR A 72 -9.99 -31.96 8.34
N ASP A 73 -10.37 -33.08 8.98
CA ASP A 73 -11.57 -33.93 8.80
C ASP A 73 -12.65 -33.41 7.80
N GLU A 74 -12.43 -33.64 6.50
CA GLU A 74 -13.48 -33.70 5.47
C GLU A 74 -14.65 -34.64 5.88
N THR A 75 -14.41 -35.51 6.86
CA THR A 75 -15.33 -36.49 7.43
C THR A 75 -16.34 -35.93 8.43
N LYS A 76 -16.19 -34.70 8.95
CA LYS A 76 -17.12 -34.13 9.96
C LYS A 76 -18.06 -33.02 9.46
N LEU A 77 -17.94 -32.61 8.20
CA LEU A 77 -18.87 -31.66 7.57
C LEU A 77 -19.94 -32.36 6.70
N ALA A 78 -19.90 -33.69 6.65
CA ALA A 78 -20.80 -34.54 5.87
C ALA A 78 -21.77 -35.39 6.72
N GLU A 79 -21.85 -35.19 8.04
CA GLU A 79 -22.86 -35.78 8.94
C GLU A 79 -23.90 -34.75 9.40
#